data_AF-A0AAW9ED85-F1
#
_entry.id   AF-A0AAW9ED85-F1
#
_cell.length_a   1.000
_cell.length_b   1.000
_cell.length_c   1.000
_cell.angle_alpha   90.00
_cell.angle_beta   90.00
_cell.angle_gamma   90.00
#
_symmetry.space_group_name_H-M   'P 1'
#
loop_
_entity.id
_entity.type
_entity.pdbx_description
1 polymer ?
#
loop_
_entity_poly.entity_id
_entity_poly.type
_entity_poly.pdbx_seq_one_letter_code
_entity_poly.pdbx_strand_id
1 'polypeptide(L)'
;LWVDPQALRQILNNLIGNALKFTVEGAIQVSCRLTPANETQGELALMVSDSGCGISEAEQATLFHRYAQARQGRQQTGSGLG
;
A
#
# COMPACT_ATOMS: atom_id res chain seq x y z
N LEU A 1 -10.90 11.61 15.91
CA LEU A 1 -10.27 10.38 15.36
C LEU A 1 -8.99 10.09 16.12
N TRP A 2 -8.90 8.97 16.82
CA TRP A 2 -7.69 8.53 17.53
C TRP A 2 -7.03 7.45 16.70
N VAL A 3 -5.81 7.69 16.24
CA VAL A 3 -5.04 6.75 15.41
C VAL A 3 -3.61 6.69 15.92
N ASP A 4 -2.96 5.53 15.78
CA ASP A 4 -1.53 5.40 16.03
C ASP A 4 -0.75 6.02 14.86
N PRO A 5 -0.04 7.13 15.09
CA PRO A 5 0.68 7.82 14.02
C PRO A 5 1.89 7.04 13.50
N GLN A 6 2.49 6.15 14.31
CA GLN A 6 3.61 5.32 13.88
C GLN A 6 3.11 4.18 12.98
N ALA A 7 2.05 3.49 13.39
CA ALA A 7 1.43 2.45 12.56
C ALA A 7 0.96 3.00 11.21
N LEU A 8 0.33 4.18 11.22
CA LEU A 8 -0.13 4.84 9.99
C LEU A 8 1.02 5.15 9.03
N ARG A 9 2.13 5.68 9.58
CA ARG A 9 3.33 6.00 8.81
C ARG A 9 3.98 4.74 8.24
N GLN A 10 4.02 3.65 9.01
CA GLN A 10 4.53 2.38 8.54
C GLN A 10 3.72 1.83 7.35
N ILE A 11 2.38 1.83 7.47
CA ILE A 11 1.49 1.39 6.40
C ILE A 11 1.71 2.22 5.13
N LEU A 12 1.70 3.56 5.25
CA LEU A 12 1.90 4.45 4.10
C LEU A 12 3.27 4.27 3.46
N ASN A 13 4.33 4.15 4.26
CA ASN A 13 5.69 3.92 3.74
C ASN A 13 5.79 2.61 2.97
N ASN A 14 5.15 1.53 3.45
CA ASN A 14 5.15 0.26 2.74
C ASN A 14 4.41 0.36 1.39
N LEU A 15 3.21 0.96 1.38
CA LEU A 15 2.42 1.10 0.15
C LEU A 15 3.10 2.03 -0.87
N ILE A 16 3.58 3.20 -0.43
CA ILE A 16 4.26 4.16 -1.30
C ILE A 16 5.61 3.59 -1.76
N GLY A 17 6.34 2.90 -0.88
CA GLY A 17 7.58 2.23 -1.23
C GLY A 17 7.37 1.17 -2.31
N ASN A 18 6.31 0.37 -2.22
CA ASN A 18 5.94 -0.59 -3.25
C ASN A 18 5.54 0.11 -4.56
N ALA A 19 4.73 1.17 -4.50
CA ALA A 19 4.36 1.94 -5.69
C ALA A 19 5.59 2.52 -6.43
N LEU A 20 6.54 3.13 -5.70
CA LEU A 20 7.81 3.65 -6.24
C LEU A 20 8.68 2.54 -6.82
N LYS A 21 8.70 1.37 -6.17
CA LYS A 21 9.47 0.22 -6.60
C LYS A 21 8.96 -0.35 -7.93
N PHE A 22 7.65 -0.40 -8.13
CA PHE A 22 7.01 -1.09 -9.26
C PHE A 22 6.48 -0.17 -10.37
N THR A 23 6.53 1.15 -10.19
CA THR A 23 6.22 2.16 -11.21
C THR A 23 7.50 2.82 -11.71
N VAL A 24 8.07 2.28 -12.79
CA VAL A 24 9.30 2.82 -13.39
C VAL A 24 9.04 4.17 -14.08
N GLU A 25 7.94 4.24 -14.83
CA GLU A 25 7.43 5.45 -15.46
C GLU A 25 5.91 5.50 -15.26
N GLY A 26 5.37 6.69 -15.01
CA GLY A 26 3.94 6.88 -14.77
C GLY A 26 3.68 7.81 -13.59
N ALA A 27 2.55 7.59 -12.93
CA ALA A 27 2.10 8.36 -11.78
C ALA A 27 1.79 7.47 -10.58
N ILE A 28 2.02 8.05 -9.39
CA ILE A 28 1.58 7.52 -8.11
C ILE A 28 0.70 8.61 -7.49
N GLN A 29 -0.53 8.23 -7.12
CA GLN A 29 -1.50 9.10 -6.48
C GLN A 29 -1.74 8.65 -5.04
N VAL A 30 -1.58 9.57 -4.10
CA VAL A 30 -1.94 9.36 -2.70
C VAL A 30 -3.13 10.25 -2.38
N SER A 31 -4.17 9.66 -1.80
CA SER A 31 -5.36 10.40 -1.40
C SER A 31 -5.87 9.94 -0.04
N CYS A 32 -6.58 10.83 0.64
CA CYS A 32 -7.25 10.54 1.89
C CYS A 32 -8.68 11.08 1.88
N ARG A 33 -9.57 10.39 2.59
CA ARG A 33 -10.94 10.82 2.82
C ARG A 33 -11.31 10.50 4.26
N LEU A 34 -11.80 11.50 4.98
CA LEU A 34 -12.40 11.31 6.30
C LEU A 34 -13.93 11.38 6.14
N THR A 35 -14.62 10.32 6.56
CA THR A 35 -16.07 10.27 6.66
C THR A 35 -16.44 10.36 8.14
N PRO A 36 -16.92 11.50 8.64
CA PRO A 36 -17.31 11.64 10.05
C PRO A 36 -18.50 10.74 10.37
N ALA A 37 -18.45 10.03 11.49
CA ALA A 37 -19.59 9.30 12.06
C ALA A 37 -20.28 10.14 13.15
N ASN A 38 -19.52 10.94 13.89
CA ASN A 38 -19.97 11.95 14.86
C ASN A 38 -18.83 12.96 15.13
N GLU A 39 -18.97 13.81 16.15
CA GLU A 39 -17.98 14.86 16.48
C GLU A 39 -16.58 14.32 16.85
N THR A 40 -16.48 13.07 17.31
CA THR A 40 -15.21 12.49 17.80
C THR A 40 -14.72 11.28 17.01
N GLN A 41 -15.63 10.63 16.27
CA GLN A 41 -15.39 9.40 15.53
C GLN A 41 -15.66 9.57 14.03
N GLY A 42 -14.97 8.77 13.23
CA GLY A 42 -15.15 8.71 11.79
C GLY A 42 -14.28 7.63 11.17
N GLU A 43 -14.42 7.46 9.87
CA GLU A 43 -13.64 6.52 9.08
C GLU A 43 -12.64 7.29 8.23
N LEU A 44 -11.35 6.97 8.38
CA LEU A 44 -10.29 7.52 7.54
C LEU A 44 -9.91 6.48 6.47
N ALA A 45 -10.26 6.77 5.22
CA ALA A 45 -9.78 6.02 4.07
C ALA A 45 -8.48 6.64 3.55
N LEU A 46 -7.44 5.82 3.45
CA LEU A 46 -6.18 6.15 2.79
C LEU A 46 -6.03 5.30 1.55
N MET A 47 -5.67 5.91 0.42
CA MET A 47 -5.52 5.23 -0.85
C MET A 47 -4.20 5.63 -1.50
N VAL A 48 -3.43 4.62 -1.91
CA VAL A 48 -2.25 4.74 -2.75
C VAL A 48 -2.56 3.99 -4.04
N SER A 49 -2.53 4.69 -5.17
CA SER A 49 -2.75 4.12 -6.50
C SER A 49 -1.54 4.40 -7.35
N ASP A 50 -1.09 3.40 -8.10
CA ASP A 50 0.02 3.54 -9.04
C ASP A 50 -0.35 3.01 -10.42
N SER A 51 0.51 3.27 -11.39
CA SER A 51 0.34 2.87 -12.79
C SER A 51 1.39 1.85 -13.24
N GLY A 52 2.04 1.21 -12.27
CA GLY A 52 3.07 0.20 -12.50
C GLY A 52 2.52 -1.10 -13.07
N CYS A 53 3.33 -2.15 -13.00
CA CYS A 53 3.04 -3.43 -13.65
C CYS A 53 1.80 -4.17 -13.12
N GLY A 54 1.20 -3.71 -12.02
CA GLY A 54 0.11 -4.39 -11.33
C GLY A 54 0.51 -5.74 -10.74
N ILE A 55 -0.48 -6.48 -10.27
CA ILE A 55 -0.34 -7.80 -9.66
C ILE A 55 -1.38 -8.72 -10.29
N SER A 56 -0.96 -9.88 -10.77
CA SER A 56 -1.89 -10.83 -11.38
C SER A 56 -2.93 -11.34 -10.36
N GLU A 57 -4.14 -11.69 -10.80
CA GLU A 57 -5.21 -12.18 -9.92
C GLU A 57 -4.76 -13.38 -9.07
N ALA A 58 -3.98 -14.29 -9.66
CA ALA A 58 -3.43 -15.45 -8.96
C ALA A 58 -2.46 -15.06 -7.83
N GLU A 59 -1.66 -14.00 -8.03
CA GLU A 59 -0.72 -13.51 -7.02
C GLU A 59 -1.42 -12.70 -5.93
N GLN A 60 -2.47 -11.93 -6.27
CA GLN A 60 -3.28 -11.17 -5.32
C GLN A 60 -3.84 -12.06 -4.20
N ALA A 61 -4.27 -13.28 -4.53
CA ALA A 61 -4.79 -14.24 -3.56
C ALA A 61 -3.79 -14.63 -2.45
N THR A 62 -2.50 -14.43 -2.70
CA THR A 62 -1.42 -14.80 -1.77
C THR A 62 -0.66 -13.61 -1.22
N LEU A 63 -1.04 -12.38 -1.59
CA LEU A 63 -0.28 -11.17 -1.30
C LEU A 63 -0.03 -10.94 0.20
N PHE A 64 -0.99 -11.32 1.03
CA PHE A 64 -0.91 -11.18 2.49
C PHE A 64 -0.42 -12.45 3.20
N HIS A 65 -0.03 -13.49 2.47
CA HIS A 65 0.65 -14.64 3.06
C HIS A 65 2.07 -14.25 3.42
N ARG A 66 2.52 -14.72 4.58
CA ARG A 66 3.88 -14.46 5.07
C ARG A 66 4.90 -14.93 4.02
N TYR A 67 5.84 -14.06 3.68
CA TYR A 67 6.91 -14.31 2.69
C TYR A 67 6.46 -14.51 1.25
N ALA A 68 5.19 -14.26 0.91
CA ALA A 68 4.77 -14.26 -0.48
C ALA A 68 5.37 -13.07 -1.23
N GLN A 69 5.92 -13.33 -2.41
CA GLN A 69 6.42 -12.32 -3.32
C GLN A 69 5.91 -12.63 -4.73
N ALA A 70 5.27 -11.66 -5.36
CA ALA A 70 4.91 -11.73 -6.78
C ALA A 70 6.18 -11.91 -7.63
N ARG A 71 6.06 -12.51 -8.81
CA ARG A 71 7.18 -12.78 -9.73
C ARG A 71 7.94 -11.51 -10.09
N GLN A 72 7.22 -10.39 -10.28
CA GLN A 72 7.78 -9.05 -10.50
C GLN A 72 8.62 -8.58 -9.28
N GLY A 73 8.20 -8.93 -8.06
CA GLY A 73 8.90 -8.63 -6.81
C GLY A 73 10.24 -9.36 -6.65
N ARG A 74 10.41 -10.53 -7.28
CA ARG A 74 11.64 -11.34 -7.20
C ARG A 74 12.83 -10.74 -7.94
N GLN A 75 12.57 -9.89 -8.95
CA GLN A 75 13.63 -9.22 -9.71
C GLN A 75 14.20 -8.00 -8.97
N GLN A 76 13.45 -7.46 -8.01
CA GLN A 76 13.87 -6.31 -7.24
C GLN A 76 14.18 -6.71 -5.79
N THR A 77 15.47 -6.83 -5.50
CA THR A 77 16.03 -7.24 -4.20
C THR A 77 15.49 -6.36 -3.06
N GLY A 78 14.70 -6.95 -2.17
CA GLY A 78 14.20 -6.34 -0.93
C GLY A 78 13.65 -7.44 0.00
N SER A 79 13.72 -7.23 1.32
CA SER A 79 13.53 -8.28 2.35
C SER A 79 12.13 -8.89 2.43
N GLY A 80 11.18 -8.51 1.57
CA GLY A 80 9.79 -8.97 1.64
C GLY A 80 9.07 -8.54 2.92
N LEU A 81 9.58 -7.52 3.62
CA LEU A 81 9.00 -6.98 4.86
C LEU A 81 8.01 -5.83 4.62
N GLY A 82 7.58 -5.64 3.37
CA GLY A 82 6.50 -4.75 2.95
C GLY A 82 5.55 -5.47 2.00
#